data_AF-A0A534QS74-F1
#
_entry.id   AF-A0A534QS74-F1
#
_cell.length_a   1.000
_cell.length_b   1.000
_cell.length_c   1.000
_cell.angle_alpha   90.00
_cell.angle_beta   90.00
_cell.angle_gamma   90.00
#
_symmetry.space_group_name_H-M   'P 1'
#
loop_
_entity.id
_entity.type
_entity.pdbx_description
1 polymer ?
#
loop_
_entity_poly.entity_id
_entity_poly.type
_entity_poly.pdbx_seq_one_letter_code
_entity_poly.pdbx_strand_id
1 'polypeptide(L)'
;MTAATGPLRRAAAWAVHLLTASSAAAGILSVLAAERGAARTALAWMAYTVAVDSIDGTLARAAEVKRVLPIVDGTRLDDIVDYFTYVIVPVLFLLHADLLPEGAAVPVALCPVLASAVGFSRIDAKTPDHFFTG
;
A
#
# COMPACT_ATOMS: atom_id res chain seq x y z
N MET A 1 -13.75 -31.45 -7.68
CA MET A 1 -12.58 -31.67 -8.56
C MET A 1 -11.88 -30.34 -8.78
N THR A 2 -10.79 -30.07 -8.07
CA THR A 2 -9.95 -28.89 -8.33
C THR A 2 -9.18 -29.15 -9.63
N ALA A 3 -9.56 -28.49 -10.72
CA ALA A 3 -8.75 -28.51 -11.93
C ALA A 3 -7.34 -28.02 -11.55
N ALA A 4 -6.31 -28.82 -11.86
CA ALA A 4 -4.93 -28.47 -11.58
C ALA A 4 -4.64 -27.10 -12.20
N THR A 5 -4.48 -26.07 -11.38
CA THR A 5 -4.16 -24.74 -11.87
C THR A 5 -2.75 -24.78 -12.43
N GLY A 6 -2.63 -24.53 -13.74
CA GLY A 6 -1.35 -24.64 -14.44
C GLY A 6 -0.25 -23.79 -13.79
N PRO A 7 1.03 -24.21 -13.85
CA PRO A 7 2.15 -23.54 -13.18
C PRO A 7 2.26 -22.05 -13.55
N LEU A 8 1.93 -21.69 -14.79
CA LEU A 8 1.91 -20.30 -15.27
C LEU A 8 0.91 -19.42 -14.53
N ARG A 9 -0.28 -19.94 -14.22
CA ARG A 9 -1.31 -19.18 -13.46
C ARG A 9 -0.89 -18.96 -12.01
N ARG A 10 -0.23 -19.95 -11.40
CA ARG A 10 0.34 -19.79 -10.05
C ARG A 10 1.48 -18.78 -10.04
N ALA A 11 2.35 -18.81 -11.04
CA ALA A 11 3.42 -17.82 -11.20
C ALA A 11 2.84 -16.41 -11.36
N ALA A 12 1.80 -16.24 -12.19
CA ALA A 12 1.09 -14.96 -12.33
C ALA A 12 0.48 -14.48 -11.01
N ALA A 13 -0.17 -15.37 -10.24
CA ALA A 13 -0.73 -15.02 -8.93
C ALA A 13 0.34 -14.55 -7.93
N TRP A 14 1.49 -15.23 -7.89
CA TRP A 14 2.65 -14.77 -7.11
C TRP A 14 3.20 -13.44 -7.59
N ALA A 15 3.28 -13.23 -8.91
CA ALA A 15 3.76 -11.97 -9.48
C ALA A 15 2.88 -10.79 -9.05
N VAL A 16 1.56 -10.97 -8.96
CA VAL A 16 0.65 -9.94 -8.45
C VAL A 16 0.95 -9.62 -6.99
N HIS A 17 1.13 -10.62 -6.11
CA HIS A 17 1.49 -10.35 -4.71
C HIS A 17 2.86 -9.69 -4.57
N LEU A 18 3.85 -10.09 -5.38
CA LEU A 18 5.16 -9.45 -5.39
C LEU A 18 5.08 -8.01 -5.88
N LEU A 19 4.20 -7.73 -6.85
CA LEU A 19 3.93 -6.38 -7.32
C LEU A 19 3.35 -5.52 -6.20
N THR A 20 2.27 -5.96 -5.53
CA THR A 20 1.70 -5.25 -4.36
C THR A 20 2.75 -5.07 -3.25
N ALA A 21 3.49 -6.13 -2.89
CA ALA A 21 4.53 -6.06 -1.86
C ALA A 21 5.68 -5.11 -2.24
N SER A 22 5.95 -4.88 -3.52
CA SER A 22 6.98 -3.95 -3.98
C SER A 22 6.69 -2.50 -3.56
N SER A 23 5.42 -2.14 -3.36
CA SER A 23 5.03 -0.81 -2.86
C SER A 23 5.58 -0.56 -1.45
N ALA A 24 5.69 -1.58 -0.61
CA ALA A 24 6.35 -1.43 0.69
C ALA A 24 7.86 -1.13 0.55
N ALA A 25 8.54 -1.78 -0.40
CA ALA A 25 9.94 -1.45 -0.69
C ALA A 25 10.09 -0.02 -1.24
N ALA A 26 9.21 0.39 -2.16
CA ALA A 26 9.16 1.75 -2.68
C ALA A 26 8.87 2.79 -1.59
N GLY A 27 8.01 2.47 -0.62
CA GLY A 27 7.75 3.32 0.54
C GLY A 27 9.01 3.57 1.38
N ILE A 28 9.83 2.55 1.63
CA ILE A 28 11.13 2.72 2.29
C ILE A 28 12.07 3.61 1.46
N LEU A 29 12.12 3.41 0.15
CA LEU A 29 12.92 4.24 -0.75
C LEU A 29 12.44 5.71 -0.76
N SER A 30 11.14 5.93 -0.63
CA SER A 30 10.55 7.27 -0.50
C SER A 30 11.02 7.95 0.79
N VAL A 31 10.95 7.25 1.92
CA VAL A 31 11.42 7.78 3.23
C VAL A 31 12.90 8.11 3.17
N LEU A 32 13.74 7.22 2.65
CA LEU A 32 15.18 7.47 2.49
C LEU A 32 15.48 8.66 1.57
N ALA A 33 14.65 8.89 0.54
CA ALA A 33 14.78 10.06 -0.32
C ALA A 33 14.37 11.34 0.41
N ALA A 34 13.29 11.30 1.21
CA ALA A 34 12.83 12.43 2.02
C ALA A 34 13.88 12.83 3.06
N GLU A 35 14.47 11.87 3.78
CA GLU A 35 15.57 12.08 4.72
C GLU A 35 16.78 12.80 4.10
N ARG A 36 17.02 12.59 2.80
CA ARG A 36 18.11 13.21 2.05
C ARG A 36 17.73 14.56 1.43
N GLY A 37 16.54 15.09 1.74
CA GLY A 37 16.01 16.31 1.13
C GLY A 37 15.63 16.17 -0.35
N ALA A 38 15.59 14.94 -0.88
CA ALA A 38 15.31 14.66 -2.29
C ALA A 38 13.79 14.54 -2.54
N ALA A 39 13.05 15.64 -2.33
CA ALA A 39 11.59 15.64 -2.35
C ALA A 39 10.98 15.09 -3.65
N ARG A 40 11.57 15.43 -4.81
CA ARG A 40 11.11 14.91 -6.12
C ARG A 40 11.22 13.39 -6.21
N THR A 41 12.29 12.81 -5.67
CA THR A 41 12.51 11.35 -5.67
C THR A 41 11.57 10.65 -4.70
N ALA A 42 11.32 11.24 -3.52
CA ALA A 42 10.32 10.73 -2.59
C ALA A 42 8.91 10.72 -3.22
N LEU A 43 8.51 11.83 -3.84
CA LEU A 43 7.25 11.95 -4.58
C LEU A 43 7.16 10.98 -5.75
N ALA A 44 8.25 10.72 -6.47
CA ALA A 44 8.26 9.72 -7.54
C ALA A 44 8.04 8.30 -7.02
N TRP A 45 8.62 7.94 -5.87
CA TRP A 45 8.36 6.65 -5.23
C TRP A 45 6.93 6.53 -4.70
N MET A 46 6.37 7.60 -4.13
CA MET A 46 4.94 7.62 -3.75
C MET A 46 4.02 7.51 -4.97
N ALA A 47 4.36 8.17 -6.08
CA ALA A 47 3.60 8.01 -7.33
C ALA A 47 3.66 6.58 -7.86
N TYR A 48 4.80 5.89 -7.70
CA TYR A 48 4.92 4.47 -8.03
C TYR A 48 3.98 3.61 -7.17
N THR A 49 3.86 3.85 -5.87
CA THR A 49 2.96 3.04 -5.01
C THR A 49 1.50 3.20 -5.42
N VAL A 50 1.07 4.43 -5.74
CA VAL A 50 -0.28 4.69 -6.27
C VAL A 50 -0.52 4.00 -7.61
N ALA A 51 0.49 4.00 -8.50
CA ALA A 51 0.37 3.32 -9.78
C ALA A 51 0.22 1.80 -9.61
N VAL A 52 0.95 1.19 -8.67
CA VAL A 52 0.83 -0.25 -8.35
C VAL A 52 -0.56 -0.59 -7.81
N ASP A 53 -1.05 0.13 -6.80
CA ASP A 53 -2.39 -0.06 -6.21
C ASP A 53 -3.50 0.04 -7.27
N SER A 54 -3.38 1.01 -8.19
CA SER A 54 -4.37 1.18 -9.26
C SER A 54 -4.51 -0.02 -10.22
N ILE A 55 -3.48 -0.88 -10.32
CA ILE A 55 -3.46 -2.01 -11.26
C ILE A 55 -3.54 -3.37 -10.58
N ASP A 56 -3.10 -3.53 -9.34
CA ASP A 56 -2.90 -4.83 -8.73
C ASP A 56 -4.21 -5.60 -8.50
N GLY A 57 -5.29 -4.94 -8.10
CA GLY A 57 -6.62 -5.54 -7.94
C GLY A 57 -7.19 -6.04 -9.27
N THR A 58 -6.94 -5.31 -10.36
CA THR A 58 -7.33 -5.73 -11.72
C THR A 58 -6.53 -6.96 -12.15
N LEU A 59 -5.22 -6.97 -11.90
CA LEU A 59 -4.36 -8.11 -12.19
C LEU A 59 -4.72 -9.32 -11.31
N ALA A 60 -5.08 -9.11 -10.04
CA ALA A 60 -5.48 -10.15 -9.11
C ALA A 60 -6.76 -10.86 -9.56
N ARG A 61 -7.75 -10.08 -10.05
CA ARG A 61 -8.98 -10.62 -10.65
C ARG A 61 -8.68 -11.40 -11.92
N ALA A 62 -7.84 -10.86 -12.82
CA ALA A 62 -7.47 -11.51 -14.07
C ALA A 62 -6.70 -12.84 -13.85
N ALA A 63 -5.83 -12.89 -12.83
CA ALA A 63 -5.07 -14.08 -12.47
C ALA A 63 -5.88 -15.08 -11.60
N GLU A 64 -7.12 -14.74 -11.22
CA GLU A 64 -7.95 -15.53 -10.30
C GLU A 64 -7.22 -15.90 -9.00
N VAL A 65 -6.46 -14.95 -8.42
CA VAL A 65 -5.54 -15.19 -7.29
C VAL A 65 -6.21 -15.94 -6.14
N LYS A 66 -7.40 -15.50 -5.71
CA LYS A 66 -8.16 -16.15 -4.62
C LYS A 66 -8.44 -17.63 -4.86
N ARG A 67 -8.62 -18.04 -6.13
CA ARG A 67 -8.86 -19.43 -6.52
C ARG A 67 -7.55 -20.21 -6.69
N VAL A 68 -6.52 -19.57 -7.24
CA VAL A 68 -5.28 -20.22 -7.67
C VAL A 68 -4.25 -20.33 -6.54
N LEU A 69 -4.23 -19.36 -5.62
CA LEU A 69 -3.27 -19.24 -4.53
C LEU A 69 -3.99 -18.86 -3.22
N PRO A 70 -4.82 -19.74 -2.65
CA PRO A 70 -5.63 -19.44 -1.46
C PRO A 70 -4.82 -19.38 -0.16
N ILE A 71 -3.52 -19.66 -0.20
CA ILE A 71 -2.63 -19.66 0.96
C ILE A 71 -2.17 -18.24 1.37
N VAL A 72 -2.30 -17.27 0.46
CA VAL A 72 -1.96 -15.86 0.72
C VAL A 72 -3.25 -15.05 0.66
N ASP A 73 -3.49 -14.28 1.71
CA ASP A 73 -4.59 -13.31 1.74
C ASP A 73 -4.12 -12.01 1.09
N GLY A 74 -4.55 -11.81 -0.16
CA GLY A 74 -4.22 -10.60 -0.91
C GLY A 74 -4.84 -9.33 -0.32
N THR A 75 -6.01 -9.42 0.31
CA THR A 75 -6.65 -8.26 0.93
C THR A 75 -5.87 -7.82 2.17
N ARG A 76 -5.40 -8.77 2.99
CA ARG A 76 -4.54 -8.42 4.13
C ARG A 76 -3.18 -7.87 3.70
N LEU A 77 -2.60 -8.38 2.61
CA LEU A 77 -1.35 -7.83 2.06
C LEU A 77 -1.55 -6.36 1.65
N ASP A 78 -2.63 -6.10 0.93
CA ASP A 78 -3.06 -4.78 0.48
C ASP A 78 -3.23 -3.82 1.66
N ASP A 79 -4.01 -4.19 2.68
CA ASP A 79 -4.22 -3.36 3.88
C ASP A 79 -2.91 -2.97 4.60
N ILE A 80 -1.95 -3.90 4.69
CA ILE A 80 -0.64 -3.64 5.30
C ILE A 80 0.17 -2.65 4.46
N VAL A 81 0.21 -2.87 3.15
CA VAL A 81 0.95 -2.04 2.20
C VAL A 81 0.35 -0.64 2.14
N ASP A 82 -0.97 -0.53 1.96
CA ASP A 82 -1.72 0.71 1.91
C ASP A 82 -1.52 1.55 3.17
N TYR A 83 -1.67 0.95 4.36
CA TYR A 83 -1.47 1.69 5.60
C TYR A 83 -0.04 2.26 5.67
N PHE A 84 0.95 1.48 5.23
CA PHE A 84 2.32 1.95 5.19
C PHE A 84 2.52 3.07 4.14
N THR A 85 2.02 2.90 2.91
CA THR A 85 2.33 3.81 1.79
C THR A 85 1.42 5.03 1.69
N TYR A 86 0.19 4.96 2.20
CA TYR A 86 -0.77 6.07 2.19
C TYR A 86 -0.83 6.85 3.50
N VAL A 87 -0.34 6.27 4.60
CA VAL A 87 -0.36 6.93 5.91
C VAL A 87 1.05 7.22 6.39
N ILE A 88 1.85 6.18 6.61
CA ILE A 88 3.14 6.33 7.29
C ILE A 88 4.14 7.10 6.42
N VAL A 89 4.31 6.71 5.15
CA VAL A 89 5.27 7.35 4.24
C VAL A 89 4.95 8.83 4.01
N PRO A 90 3.71 9.25 3.71
CA PRO A 90 3.38 10.67 3.57
C PRO A 90 3.59 11.47 4.86
N VAL A 91 3.24 10.90 6.02
CA VAL A 91 3.46 11.56 7.32
C VAL A 91 4.95 11.79 7.57
N LEU A 92 5.79 10.79 7.31
CA LEU A 92 7.25 10.93 7.43
C LEU A 92 7.78 11.95 6.43
N PHE A 93 7.27 11.97 5.19
CA PHE A 93 7.62 12.98 4.21
C PHE A 93 7.29 14.40 4.70
N LEU A 94 6.10 14.63 5.24
CA LEU A 94 5.69 15.94 5.78
C LEU A 94 6.60 16.40 6.92
N LEU A 95 7.00 15.47 7.81
CA LEU A 95 7.94 15.75 8.89
C LEU A 95 9.34 16.12 8.37
N HIS A 96 9.85 15.42 7.35
CA HIS A 96 11.20 15.66 6.82
C HIS A 96 11.27 16.86 5.86
N ALA A 97 10.15 17.23 5.25
CA ALA A 97 10.07 18.39 4.36
C ALA A 97 9.72 19.70 5.11
N ASP A 98 9.67 19.68 6.44
CA ASP A 98 9.29 20.82 7.30
C ASP A 98 7.96 21.48 6.87
N LEU A 99 6.99 20.65 6.46
CA LEU A 99 5.68 21.10 5.94
C LEU A 99 4.60 21.22 7.03
N LEU A 100 4.95 20.96 8.28
CA LEU A 100 4.04 21.00 9.43
C LEU A 100 4.35 22.19 10.34
N PRO A 101 3.38 22.66 11.16
CA PRO A 101 3.58 23.80 12.04
C PRO A 101 4.75 23.60 13.00
N GLU A 102 5.63 24.61 13.08
CA GLU A 102 6.76 24.62 14.01
C GLU A 102 6.26 24.46 15.45
N GLY A 103 6.94 23.62 16.24
CA GLY A 103 6.58 23.33 17.64
C GLY A 103 5.41 22.36 17.85
N ALA A 104 4.63 22.03 16.81
CA ALA A 104 3.52 21.08 16.88
C ALA A 104 3.58 19.96 15.82
N ALA A 105 4.64 19.91 15.01
CA ALA A 105 4.79 18.98 13.90
C ALA A 105 4.53 17.51 14.28
N VAL A 106 5.15 17.01 15.35
CA VAL A 106 5.00 15.61 15.79
C VAL A 106 3.56 15.29 16.25
N PRO A 107 2.95 16.03 17.19
CA PRO A 107 1.54 15.81 17.54
C PRO A 107 0.59 15.84 16.33
N VAL A 108 0.76 16.81 15.42
CA VAL A 108 -0.05 16.93 14.20
C VAL A 108 0.15 15.73 13.27
N ALA A 109 1.39 15.28 13.10
CA ALA A 109 1.74 14.11 12.29
C ALA A 109 1.15 12.81 12.85
N LEU A 110 1.00 12.69 14.19
CA LEU A 110 0.44 11.49 14.82
C LEU A 110 -1.08 11.38 14.67
N CYS A 111 -1.80 12.49 14.49
CA CYS A 111 -3.25 12.49 14.28
C CYS A 111 -3.70 11.61 13.10
N PRO A 112 -3.20 11.78 11.86
CA PRO A 112 -3.58 10.91 10.74
C PRO A 112 -3.13 9.46 10.94
N VAL A 113 -1.97 9.21 11.57
CA VAL A 113 -1.51 7.84 11.88
C VAL A 113 -2.53 7.11 12.74
N LEU A 114 -2.95 7.72 13.86
CA LEU A 114 -3.93 7.12 14.77
C LEU A 114 -5.31 7.00 14.15
N ALA A 115 -5.77 8.06 13.46
CA ALA A 115 -7.07 8.06 12.80
C ALA A 115 -7.17 6.99 11.72
N SER A 116 -6.14 6.87 10.87
CA SER A 116 -6.10 5.86 9.82
C SER A 116 -5.93 4.45 10.38
N ALA A 117 -5.20 4.24 11.48
CA ALA A 117 -5.10 2.91 12.09
C ALA A 117 -6.48 2.37 12.51
N VAL A 118 -7.31 3.23 13.11
CA VAL A 118 -8.69 2.91 13.44
C VAL A 118 -9.53 2.76 12.16
N GLY A 119 -9.39 3.68 11.21
CA GLY A 119 -10.12 3.69 9.94
C GLY A 119 -9.93 2.42 9.10
N PHE A 120 -8.68 2.01 8.88
CA PHE A 120 -8.32 0.77 8.18
C PHE A 120 -8.80 -0.49 8.91
N SER A 121 -8.93 -0.42 10.24
CA SER A 121 -9.40 -1.55 11.04
C SER A 121 -10.92 -1.66 11.12
N ARG A 122 -11.67 -0.73 10.50
CA ARG A 122 -13.13 -0.78 10.50
C ARG A 122 -13.64 -1.93 9.64
N ILE A 123 -14.67 -2.62 10.14
CA ILE A 123 -15.35 -3.70 9.42
C ILE A 123 -16.02 -3.24 8.11
N ASP A 124 -16.28 -1.94 7.98
CA ASP A 124 -16.88 -1.28 6.81
C ASP A 124 -15.87 -0.37 6.07
N ALA A 125 -14.56 -0.55 6.31
CA ALA A 125 -13.51 0.26 5.70
C ALA A 125 -13.47 0.13 4.17
N LYS A 126 -13.72 -1.08 3.66
CA LYS A 126 -13.75 -1.39 2.22
C LYS A 126 -15.15 -1.84 1.82
N THR A 127 -15.62 -1.38 0.66
CA THR A 127 -16.82 -1.92 0.01
C THR A 127 -16.61 -3.40 -0.32
N PRO A 128 -17.68 -4.17 -0.62
CA PRO A 128 -17.55 -5.54 -1.12
C PRO A 128 -16.60 -5.68 -2.33
N ASP A 129 -16.40 -4.59 -3.06
CA ASP A 129 -15.60 -4.47 -4.27
C ASP A 129 -14.14 -4.04 -3.98
N HIS A 130 -13.74 -3.96 -2.71
CA HIS A 130 -12.41 -3.59 -2.21
C HIS A 130 -12.00 -2.12 -2.42
N PHE A 131 -12.96 -1.21 -2.63
CA PHE A 131 -12.69 0.24 -2.63
C PHE A 131 -12.91 0.83 -1.24
N PHE A 132 -12.11 1.82 -0.84
CA PHE A 132 -12.33 2.56 0.41
C PHE A 132 -13.62 3.40 0.35
N THR A 133 -14.36 3.46 1.45
CA THR A 133 -15.69 4.11 1.53
C THR A 133 -15.66 5.62 1.75
N GLY A 134 -14.47 6.22 1.95
CA GLY A 134 -14.27 7.65 2.15
C GLY A 134 -12.86 7.98 2.61
#